data_AF-A0A4Z2DWN0-F1
#
_entry.id   AF-A0A4Z2DWN0-F1
#
_cell.length_a   1.000
_cell.length_b   1.000
_cell.length_c   1.000
_cell.angle_alpha   90.00
_cell.angle_beta   90.00
_cell.angle_gamma   90.00
#
_symmetry.space_group_name_H-M   'P 1'
#
loop_
_entity.id
_entity.type
_entity.pdbx_description
1 polymer ?
#
loop_
_entity_poly.entity_id
_entity_poly.type
_entity_poly.pdbx_seq_one_letter_code
_entity_poly.pdbx_strand_id
1 'polypeptide(L)'
;MSHNRIDLPHIPSSKASVVSHPHQPIDYIKEIPRCDRQSLVEWRLGVQESITVGILEKISILKADMIEHLKKSNFLEHEQKSQKDILINEIKTLLQSIEKIDSEVRNFEENVRDKWSTVKDAAVNLKNLENHHLTSLTDVRSRITRCDQAITTLSQRTNQTTEEIRQLVDTHKHDVNELSGHLKLHEHKFAEIANQIDRDNVKFTSAIQRVEETLYKQIADVERRLQQKISELQHEIQGAIQQCQDEKRCLESRLLDSIHTIAGNLENRIKFPVKSTKNN
;
A
#
# COMPACT_ATOMS: atom_id res chain seq x y z
N MET A 1 -9.88 -64.63 -34.75
CA MET A 1 -10.18 -65.76 -33.84
C MET A 1 -11.29 -66.59 -34.48
N SER A 2 -10.91 -67.81 -34.82
CA SER A 2 -11.65 -69.03 -35.14
C SER A 2 -13.17 -68.93 -35.35
N HIS A 3 -13.59 -69.02 -36.61
CA HIS A 3 -14.97 -69.38 -36.97
C HIS A 3 -15.25 -70.83 -36.58
N ASN A 4 -16.02 -71.06 -35.52
CA ASN A 4 -16.65 -72.36 -35.27
C ASN A 4 -17.97 -72.40 -36.04
N ARG A 5 -17.93 -72.97 -37.25
CA ARG A 5 -19.13 -73.49 -37.91
C ARG A 5 -19.66 -74.61 -37.05
N ILE A 6 -20.82 -74.39 -36.45
CA ILE A 6 -21.61 -75.46 -35.84
C ILE A 6 -22.30 -76.14 -37.01
N ASP A 7 -21.68 -77.21 -37.51
CA ASP A 7 -22.30 -78.07 -38.52
C ASP A 7 -23.58 -78.65 -37.93
N LEU A 8 -24.70 -78.41 -38.61
CA LEU A 8 -25.99 -79.02 -38.28
C LEU A 8 -25.85 -80.55 -38.32
N PRO A 9 -26.54 -81.30 -37.45
CA PRO A 9 -26.51 -82.75 -37.48
C PRO A 9 -26.99 -83.24 -38.84
N HIS A 10 -26.06 -83.85 -39.58
CA HIS A 10 -26.31 -84.44 -40.87
C HIS A 10 -27.25 -85.63 -40.66
N ILE A 11 -28.54 -85.45 -40.94
CA ILE A 11 -29.48 -86.58 -40.99
C ILE A 11 -29.01 -87.45 -42.16
N PRO A 12 -28.58 -88.70 -41.94
CA PRO A 12 -28.28 -89.58 -43.06
C PRO A 12 -29.60 -89.82 -43.77
N SER A 13 -29.74 -89.28 -44.99
CA SER A 13 -30.75 -89.71 -45.95
C SER A 13 -30.38 -91.11 -46.41
N SER A 14 -30.44 -92.09 -45.50
CA SER A 14 -30.36 -93.49 -45.85
C SER A 14 -31.72 -93.88 -46.42
N LYS A 15 -31.89 -93.66 -47.72
CA LYS A 15 -32.87 -94.38 -48.56
C LYS A 15 -32.50 -95.87 -48.68
N ALA A 16 -32.05 -96.49 -47.59
CA ALA A 16 -31.64 -97.88 -47.52
C ALA A 16 -32.08 -98.45 -46.17
N SER A 17 -33.39 -98.62 -46.01
CA SER A 17 -33.95 -99.56 -45.03
C SER A 17 -35.12 -100.31 -45.66
N VAL A 18 -34.89 -100.80 -46.88
CA VAL A 18 -35.56 -102.02 -47.31
C VAL A 18 -34.79 -103.11 -46.58
N VAL A 19 -35.36 -103.66 -45.53
CA VAL A 19 -34.81 -104.85 -44.89
C VAL A 19 -34.74 -105.92 -45.97
N SER A 20 -33.55 -106.12 -46.55
CA SER A 20 -33.26 -107.19 -47.47
C SER A 20 -33.31 -108.47 -46.66
N HIS A 21 -34.52 -109.02 -46.52
CA HIS A 21 -34.68 -110.38 -46.03
C HIS A 21 -33.99 -111.24 -47.08
N PRO A 22 -32.97 -112.04 -46.72
CA PRO A 22 -32.56 -113.10 -47.60
C PRO A 22 -33.79 -114.00 -47.74
N HIS A 23 -34.47 -113.89 -48.87
CA HIS A 23 -35.43 -114.89 -49.29
C HIS A 23 -34.62 -116.16 -49.50
N GLN A 24 -34.41 -116.94 -48.43
CA GLN A 24 -34.14 -118.35 -48.62
C GLN A 24 -35.30 -118.86 -49.47
N PRO A 25 -35.02 -119.41 -50.67
CA PRO A 25 -36.07 -119.98 -51.49
C PRO A 25 -36.80 -120.98 -50.63
N ILE A 26 -38.10 -120.78 -50.45
CA ILE A 26 -38.94 -121.90 -50.03
C ILE A 26 -38.82 -122.86 -51.20
N ASP A 27 -38.17 -124.01 -50.97
CA ASP A 27 -38.16 -125.09 -51.95
C ASP A 27 -39.61 -125.53 -52.14
N TYR A 28 -40.27 -124.91 -53.12
CA TYR A 28 -41.57 -125.33 -53.58
C TYR A 28 -41.41 -126.76 -54.08
N ILE A 29 -42.08 -127.69 -53.42
CA ILE A 29 -41.96 -129.12 -53.71
C ILE A 29 -42.37 -129.35 -55.17
N LYS A 30 -41.41 -129.80 -55.98
CA LYS A 30 -41.54 -129.90 -57.45
C LYS A 30 -42.26 -131.16 -57.93
N GLU A 31 -42.60 -132.10 -57.05
CA GLU A 31 -43.19 -133.39 -57.45
C GLU A 31 -44.31 -133.86 -56.51
N ILE A 32 -45.45 -134.25 -57.09
CA ILE A 32 -46.60 -134.83 -56.37
C ILE A 32 -46.39 -136.35 -56.26
N PRO A 33 -46.34 -136.94 -55.04
CA PRO A 33 -46.18 -138.39 -54.89
C PRO A 33 -47.36 -139.17 -55.48
N ARG A 34 -47.09 -140.23 -56.27
CA ARG A 34 -48.12 -141.17 -56.75
C ARG A 34 -48.32 -142.27 -55.70
N CYS A 35 -49.17 -142.00 -54.73
CA CYS A 35 -49.54 -142.93 -53.66
C CYS A 35 -51.07 -143.15 -53.60
N ASP A 36 -51.51 -144.07 -52.74
CA ASP A 36 -52.94 -144.29 -52.48
C ASP A 36 -53.60 -143.03 -51.89
N ARG A 37 -54.93 -142.94 -52.01
CA ARG A 37 -55.69 -141.71 -51.69
C ARG A 37 -55.42 -141.22 -50.26
N GLN A 38 -55.18 -142.12 -49.31
CA GLN A 38 -54.91 -141.78 -47.92
C GLN A 38 -53.53 -141.12 -47.77
N SER A 39 -52.48 -141.76 -48.29
CA SER A 39 -51.11 -141.22 -48.25
C SER A 39 -50.97 -139.87 -48.97
N LEU A 40 -51.73 -139.64 -50.05
CA LEU A 40 -51.73 -138.36 -50.75
C LEU A 40 -52.35 -137.23 -49.90
N VAL A 41 -53.39 -137.55 -49.14
CA VAL A 41 -54.02 -136.59 -48.21
C VAL A 41 -53.09 -136.27 -47.04
N GLU A 42 -52.45 -137.28 -46.45
CA GLU A 42 -51.47 -137.11 -45.37
C GLU A 42 -50.26 -136.29 -45.81
N TRP A 43 -49.73 -136.54 -47.01
CA TRP A 43 -48.65 -135.72 -47.57
C TRP A 43 -49.08 -134.26 -47.81
N ARG A 44 -50.27 -134.04 -48.40
CA ARG A 44 -50.81 -132.67 -48.60
C ARG A 44 -51.03 -131.95 -47.27
N LEU A 45 -51.50 -132.65 -46.25
CA LEU A 45 -51.66 -132.12 -44.90
C LEU A 45 -50.31 -131.76 -44.29
N GLY A 46 -49.28 -132.62 -44.40
CA GLY A 46 -47.93 -132.32 -43.90
C GLY A 46 -47.27 -131.14 -44.62
N VAL A 47 -47.44 -131.02 -45.93
CA VAL A 47 -46.95 -129.84 -46.70
C VAL A 47 -47.70 -128.58 -46.26
N GLN A 48 -49.02 -128.65 -46.09
CA GLN A 48 -49.81 -127.52 -45.60
C GLN A 48 -49.38 -127.12 -44.18
N GLU A 49 -49.18 -128.09 -43.28
CA GLU A 49 -48.73 -127.86 -41.91
C GLU A 49 -47.35 -127.18 -41.89
N SER A 50 -46.39 -127.67 -42.69
CA SER A 50 -45.06 -127.06 -42.82
C SER A 50 -45.13 -125.61 -43.32
N ILE A 51 -45.95 -125.34 -44.34
CA ILE A 51 -46.17 -123.97 -44.86
C ILE A 51 -46.84 -123.10 -43.79
N THR A 52 -47.86 -123.61 -43.10
CA THR A 52 -48.57 -122.88 -42.05
C THR A 52 -47.63 -122.53 -40.89
N VAL A 53 -46.82 -123.47 -40.41
CA VAL A 53 -45.82 -123.23 -39.36
C VAL A 53 -44.80 -122.19 -39.81
N GLY A 54 -44.26 -122.30 -41.02
CA GLY A 54 -43.30 -121.33 -41.55
C GLY A 54 -43.89 -119.92 -41.73
N ILE A 55 -45.19 -119.81 -42.07
CA ILE A 55 -45.89 -118.52 -42.11
C ILE A 55 -46.09 -117.97 -40.69
N LEU A 56 -46.52 -118.80 -39.74
CA LEU A 56 -46.72 -118.38 -38.34
C LEU A 56 -45.42 -117.88 -37.70
N GLU A 57 -44.29 -118.54 -37.98
CA GLU A 57 -42.96 -118.10 -37.52
C GLU A 57 -42.60 -116.73 -38.11
N LYS A 58 -42.77 -116.54 -39.42
CA LYS A 58 -42.54 -115.24 -40.08
C LYS A 58 -43.44 -114.14 -39.54
N ILE A 59 -44.72 -114.44 -39.29
CA ILE A 59 -45.67 -113.50 -38.66
C ILE A 59 -45.22 -113.17 -37.24
N SER A 60 -44.74 -114.15 -36.47
CA SER A 60 -44.26 -113.93 -35.10
C SER A 60 -43.01 -113.06 -35.07
N ILE A 61 -42.06 -113.28 -35.98
CA ILE A 61 -40.85 -112.46 -36.13
C ILE A 61 -41.24 -111.03 -36.53
N LEU A 62 -42.07 -110.87 -37.56
CA LEU A 62 -42.54 -109.56 -38.01
C LEU A 62 -43.27 -108.81 -36.89
N LYS A 63 -44.11 -109.49 -36.11
CA LYS A 63 -44.79 -108.90 -34.96
C LYS A 63 -43.78 -108.41 -33.91
N ALA A 64 -42.77 -109.21 -33.59
CA ALA A 64 -41.74 -108.82 -32.62
C ALA A 64 -40.97 -107.57 -33.10
N ASP A 65 -40.58 -107.56 -34.37
CA ASP A 65 -39.90 -106.42 -35.02
C ASP A 65 -40.77 -105.16 -35.03
N MET A 66 -42.06 -105.28 -35.40
CA MET A 66 -43.00 -104.16 -35.33
C MET A 66 -43.17 -103.60 -33.91
N ILE A 67 -43.21 -104.47 -32.88
CA ILE A 67 -43.28 -104.04 -31.48
C ILE A 67 -42.01 -103.29 -31.08
N GLU A 68 -40.82 -103.75 -31.50
CA GLU A 68 -39.56 -103.08 -31.23
C GLU A 68 -39.49 -101.70 -31.92
N HIS A 69 -39.88 -101.63 -33.19
CA HIS A 69 -39.98 -100.37 -33.94
C HIS A 69 -40.94 -99.37 -33.29
N LEU A 70 -42.11 -99.82 -32.82
CA LEU A 70 -43.06 -98.96 -32.10
C LEU A 70 -42.49 -98.47 -30.77
N LYS A 71 -41.82 -99.34 -30.00
CA LYS A 71 -41.15 -98.93 -28.74
C LYS A 71 -40.07 -97.88 -29.00
N LYS A 72 -39.24 -98.10 -30.03
CA LYS A 72 -38.18 -97.15 -30.43
C LYS A 72 -38.77 -95.82 -30.89
N SER A 73 -39.84 -95.85 -31.69
CA SER A 73 -40.55 -94.64 -32.14
C SER A 73 -41.09 -93.84 -30.95
N ASN A 74 -41.77 -94.50 -30.00
CA ASN A 74 -42.30 -93.84 -28.81
C ASN A 74 -41.18 -93.26 -27.93
N PHE A 75 -40.06 -93.98 -27.77
CA PHE A 75 -38.90 -93.48 -27.03
C PHE A 75 -38.32 -92.22 -27.69
N LEU A 76 -38.11 -92.24 -29.01
CA LEU A 76 -37.60 -91.09 -29.76
C LEU A 76 -38.56 -89.89 -29.72
N GLU A 77 -39.87 -90.13 -29.73
CA GLU A 77 -40.87 -89.07 -29.58
C GLU A 77 -40.78 -88.41 -28.19
N HIS A 78 -40.65 -89.22 -27.13
CA HIS A 78 -40.47 -88.72 -25.77
C HIS A 78 -39.16 -87.95 -25.60
N GLU A 79 -38.06 -88.47 -26.15
CA GLU A 79 -36.77 -87.80 -26.13
C GLU A 79 -36.81 -86.47 -26.89
N GLN A 80 -37.41 -86.46 -28.10
CA GLN A 80 -37.57 -85.23 -28.88
C GLN A 80 -38.41 -84.19 -28.13
N LYS A 81 -39.47 -84.61 -27.44
CA LYS A 81 -40.29 -83.71 -26.62
C LYS A 81 -39.48 -83.13 -25.46
N SER A 82 -38.71 -83.96 -24.76
CA SER A 82 -37.83 -83.51 -23.68
C SER A 82 -36.78 -82.50 -24.17
N GLN A 83 -36.13 -82.76 -25.30
CA GLN A 83 -35.17 -81.84 -25.90
C GLN A 83 -35.81 -80.51 -26.33
N LYS A 84 -37.03 -80.56 -26.88
CA LYS A 84 -37.80 -79.33 -27.20
C LYS A 84 -38.11 -78.52 -25.95
N ASP A 85 -38.51 -79.17 -24.85
CA ASP A 85 -38.81 -78.49 -23.59
C ASP A 85 -37.55 -77.83 -22.99
N ILE A 86 -36.39 -78.50 -23.06
CA ILE A 86 -35.09 -77.94 -22.66
C ILE A 86 -34.77 -76.70 -23.51
N LEU A 87 -34.85 -76.80 -24.85
CA LEU A 87 -34.57 -75.69 -25.75
C LEU A 87 -35.49 -74.49 -25.50
N ILE A 88 -36.80 -74.73 -25.27
CA ILE A 88 -37.75 -73.67 -24.93
C ILE A 88 -37.35 -72.97 -23.63
N ASN A 89 -36.91 -73.73 -22.61
CA ASN A 89 -36.47 -73.14 -21.36
C ASN A 89 -35.18 -72.33 -21.52
N GLU A 90 -34.20 -72.83 -22.27
CA GLU A 90 -32.96 -72.11 -22.56
C GLU A 90 -33.24 -70.80 -23.33
N ILE A 91 -34.11 -70.84 -24.34
CA ILE A 91 -34.54 -69.63 -25.07
C ILE A 91 -35.21 -68.63 -24.12
N LYS A 92 -36.07 -69.08 -23.21
CA LYS A 92 -36.71 -68.20 -22.21
C LYS A 92 -35.67 -67.57 -21.26
N THR A 93 -34.71 -68.33 -20.76
CA THR A 93 -33.64 -67.82 -19.90
C THR A 93 -32.75 -66.82 -20.63
N LEU A 94 -32.44 -67.08 -21.91
CA LEU A 94 -31.68 -66.17 -22.75
C LEU A 94 -32.45 -64.86 -22.98
N LEU A 95 -33.76 -64.93 -23.24
CA LEU A 95 -34.61 -63.75 -23.39
C LEU A 95 -34.61 -62.88 -22.13
N GLN A 96 -34.80 -63.49 -20.96
CA GLN A 96 -34.73 -62.78 -19.67
C GLN A 96 -33.37 -62.14 -19.42
N SER A 97 -32.29 -62.82 -19.83
CA SER A 97 -30.94 -62.28 -19.71
C SER A 97 -30.72 -61.08 -20.63
N ILE A 98 -31.26 -61.11 -21.85
CA ILE A 98 -31.21 -59.98 -22.80
C ILE A 98 -32.00 -58.78 -22.25
N GLU A 99 -33.22 -58.99 -21.75
CA GLU A 99 -34.04 -57.93 -21.14
C GLU A 99 -33.33 -57.27 -19.95
N LYS A 100 -32.66 -58.09 -19.12
CA LYS A 100 -31.86 -57.58 -18.01
C LYS A 100 -30.67 -56.74 -18.49
N ILE A 101 -29.92 -57.22 -19.48
CA ILE A 101 -28.78 -56.48 -20.05
C ILE A 101 -29.25 -55.16 -20.67
N ASP A 102 -30.37 -55.16 -21.39
CA ASP A 102 -30.95 -53.95 -21.97
C ASP A 102 -31.30 -52.91 -20.88
N SER A 103 -31.94 -53.34 -19.79
CA SER A 103 -32.20 -52.47 -18.65
C SER A 103 -30.91 -51.95 -18.00
N GLU A 104 -29.89 -52.80 -17.84
CA GLU A 104 -28.60 -52.41 -17.25
C GLU A 104 -27.86 -51.39 -18.14
N VAL A 105 -27.88 -51.58 -19.46
CA VAL A 105 -27.28 -50.65 -20.42
C VAL A 105 -27.98 -49.28 -20.36
N ARG A 106 -29.32 -49.25 -20.37
CA ARG A 106 -30.06 -47.98 -20.25
C ARG A 106 -29.72 -47.23 -18.96
N ASN A 107 -29.70 -47.93 -17.83
CA ASN A 107 -29.34 -47.33 -16.53
C ASN A 107 -27.88 -46.84 -16.52
N PHE A 108 -26.97 -47.57 -17.15
CA PHE A 108 -25.57 -47.16 -17.28
C PHE A 108 -25.43 -45.89 -18.14
N GLU A 109 -26.13 -45.81 -19.28
CA GLU A 109 -26.12 -44.64 -20.15
C GLU A 109 -26.68 -43.40 -19.45
N GLU A 110 -27.74 -43.54 -18.65
CA GLU A 110 -28.31 -42.46 -17.84
C GLU A 110 -27.29 -41.97 -16.80
N ASN A 111 -26.66 -42.88 -16.05
CA ASN A 111 -25.63 -42.54 -15.07
C ASN A 111 -24.42 -41.84 -15.71
N VAL A 112 -23.97 -42.31 -16.88
CA VAL A 112 -22.88 -41.65 -17.63
C VAL A 112 -23.29 -40.24 -18.04
N ARG A 113 -24.53 -40.04 -18.49
CA ARG A 113 -25.06 -38.72 -18.87
C ARG A 113 -25.09 -37.76 -17.69
N ASP A 114 -25.56 -38.20 -16.53
CA ASP A 114 -25.62 -37.39 -15.31
C ASP A 114 -24.23 -37.01 -14.79
N LYS A 115 -23.31 -37.98 -14.78
CA LYS A 115 -21.90 -37.73 -14.43
C LYS A 115 -21.26 -36.76 -15.41
N TRP A 116 -21.52 -36.91 -16.71
CA TRP A 116 -21.01 -36.00 -17.71
C TRP A 116 -21.54 -34.57 -17.53
N SER A 117 -22.82 -34.41 -17.20
CA SER A 117 -23.39 -33.10 -16.86
C SER A 117 -22.69 -32.48 -15.65
N THR A 118 -22.48 -33.26 -14.59
CA THR A 118 -21.80 -32.80 -13.37
C THR A 118 -20.35 -32.36 -13.65
N VAL A 119 -19.61 -33.14 -14.44
CA VAL A 119 -18.23 -32.80 -14.86
C VAL A 119 -18.21 -31.52 -15.69
N LYS A 120 -19.17 -31.36 -16.61
CA LYS A 120 -19.31 -30.16 -17.43
C LYS A 120 -19.58 -28.93 -16.57
N ASP A 121 -20.48 -29.02 -15.61
CA ASP A 121 -20.80 -27.91 -14.69
C ASP A 121 -19.60 -27.56 -13.80
N ALA A 122 -18.88 -28.58 -13.29
CA ALA A 122 -17.64 -28.37 -12.56
C ALA A 122 -16.58 -27.65 -13.40
N ALA A 123 -16.42 -28.00 -14.67
CA ALA A 123 -15.48 -27.34 -15.57
C ALA A 123 -15.86 -25.88 -15.84
N VAL A 124 -17.15 -25.57 -16.02
CA VAL A 124 -17.64 -24.19 -16.17
C VAL A 124 -17.38 -23.39 -14.89
N ASN A 125 -17.68 -23.95 -13.72
CA ASN A 125 -17.44 -23.29 -12.44
C ASN A 125 -15.94 -23.03 -12.20
N LEU A 126 -15.08 -24.00 -12.55
CA LEU A 126 -13.63 -23.83 -12.47
C LEU A 126 -13.15 -22.68 -13.36
N LYS A 127 -13.62 -22.62 -14.61
CA LYS A 127 -13.28 -21.55 -15.55
C LYS A 127 -13.77 -20.18 -15.06
N ASN A 128 -14.97 -20.12 -14.50
CA ASN A 128 -15.50 -18.88 -13.92
C ASN A 128 -14.67 -18.40 -12.72
N LEU A 129 -14.25 -19.33 -11.87
CA LEU A 129 -13.36 -19.03 -10.74
C LEU A 129 -11.99 -18.55 -11.21
N GLU A 130 -11.41 -19.21 -12.21
CA GLU A 130 -10.13 -18.81 -12.83
C GLU A 130 -10.22 -17.39 -13.42
N ASN A 131 -11.28 -17.09 -14.17
CA ASN A 131 -11.51 -15.75 -14.72
C ASN A 131 -11.67 -14.69 -13.62
N HIS A 132 -12.40 -15.02 -12.54
CA HIS A 132 -12.53 -14.13 -11.39
C HIS A 132 -11.18 -13.86 -10.72
N HIS A 133 -10.37 -14.90 -10.50
CA HIS A 133 -9.03 -14.77 -9.94
C HIS A 133 -8.10 -13.94 -10.83
N LEU A 134 -8.14 -14.17 -12.14
CA LEU A 134 -7.34 -13.39 -13.11
C LEU A 134 -7.72 -11.91 -13.10
N THR A 135 -9.02 -11.60 -13.03
CA THR A 135 -9.53 -10.23 -12.93
C THR A 135 -9.09 -9.58 -11.62
N SER A 136 -9.22 -10.28 -10.49
CA SER A 136 -8.81 -9.79 -9.17
C SER A 136 -7.30 -9.53 -9.11
N LEU A 137 -6.47 -10.44 -9.62
CA LEU A 137 -5.02 -10.25 -9.70
C LEU A 137 -4.63 -9.06 -10.57
N THR A 138 -5.36 -8.84 -11.67
CA THR A 138 -5.15 -7.69 -12.55
C THR A 138 -5.48 -6.37 -11.84
N ASP A 139 -6.56 -6.32 -11.06
CA ASP A 139 -6.88 -5.15 -10.23
C ASP A 139 -5.79 -4.89 -9.18
N VAL A 140 -5.35 -5.93 -8.46
CA VAL A 140 -4.28 -5.82 -7.47
C VAL A 140 -3.00 -5.30 -8.10
N ARG A 141 -2.61 -5.82 -9.27
CA ARG A 141 -1.44 -5.33 -10.03
C ARG A 141 -1.59 -3.86 -10.43
N SER A 142 -2.78 -3.45 -10.86
CA SER A 142 -3.08 -2.05 -11.19
C SER A 142 -2.96 -1.14 -9.96
N ARG A 143 -3.46 -1.58 -8.81
CA ARG A 143 -3.32 -0.87 -7.52
C ARG A 143 -1.87 -0.74 -7.09
N ILE A 144 -1.09 -1.81 -7.18
CA ILE A 144 0.36 -1.79 -6.87
C ILE A 144 1.06 -0.76 -7.75
N THR A 145 0.79 -0.77 -9.06
CA THR A 145 1.39 0.20 -9.99
C THR A 145 1.05 1.65 -9.62
N ARG A 146 -0.20 1.93 -9.24
CA ARG A 146 -0.62 3.26 -8.76
C ARG A 146 0.08 3.64 -7.45
N CYS A 147 0.25 2.70 -6.52
CA CYS A 147 0.98 2.93 -5.27
C CYS A 147 2.45 3.24 -5.54
N ASP A 148 3.13 2.49 -6.42
CA ASP A 148 4.53 2.72 -6.76
C ASP A 148 4.74 4.12 -7.39
N GLN A 149 3.81 4.54 -8.26
CA GLN A 149 3.81 5.90 -8.82
C GLN A 149 3.61 6.97 -7.73
N ALA A 150 2.68 6.74 -6.80
CA ALA A 150 2.44 7.67 -5.69
C ALA A 150 3.66 7.77 -4.75
N ILE A 151 4.29 6.63 -4.41
CA ILE A 151 5.51 6.57 -3.60
C ILE A 151 6.64 7.34 -4.28
N THR A 152 6.85 7.11 -5.58
CA THR A 152 7.87 7.82 -6.37
C THR A 152 7.62 9.34 -6.36
N THR A 153 6.37 9.75 -6.60
CA THR A 153 5.99 11.16 -6.59
C THR A 153 6.20 11.81 -5.22
N LEU A 154 5.79 11.12 -4.14
CA LEU A 154 5.98 11.60 -2.77
C LEU A 154 7.47 11.70 -2.43
N SER A 155 8.27 10.70 -2.79
CA SER A 155 9.71 10.72 -2.58
C SER A 155 10.38 11.91 -3.31
N GLN A 156 9.97 12.19 -4.54
CA GLN A 156 10.46 13.35 -5.28
C GLN A 156 10.09 14.66 -4.57
N ARG A 157 8.83 14.81 -4.13
CA ARG A 157 8.39 16.00 -3.39
C ARG A 157 9.15 16.18 -2.07
N THR A 158 9.36 15.10 -1.31
CA THR A 158 10.14 15.13 -0.07
C THR A 158 11.58 15.59 -0.33
N ASN A 159 12.23 15.06 -1.36
CA ASN A 159 13.59 15.47 -1.73
C ASN A 159 13.64 16.95 -2.14
N GLN A 160 12.65 17.39 -2.93
CA GLN A 160 12.53 18.79 -3.33
C GLN A 160 12.37 19.71 -2.11
N THR A 161 11.42 19.40 -1.21
CA THR A 161 11.21 20.19 0.02
C THR A 161 12.45 20.18 0.91
N THR A 162 13.19 19.06 0.97
CA THR A 162 14.44 18.98 1.73
C THR A 162 15.50 19.93 1.17
N GLU A 163 15.62 20.02 -0.16
CA GLU A 163 16.55 20.94 -0.82
C GLU A 163 16.12 22.40 -0.66
N GLU A 164 14.82 22.71 -0.75
CA GLU A 164 14.28 24.05 -0.49
C GLU A 164 14.57 24.49 0.95
N ILE A 165 14.40 23.60 1.94
CA ILE A 165 14.75 23.87 3.34
C ILE A 165 16.26 24.12 3.48
N ARG A 166 17.09 23.29 2.83
CA ARG A 166 18.55 23.45 2.88
C ARG A 166 18.98 24.81 2.33
N GLN A 167 18.43 25.22 1.19
CA GLN A 167 18.69 26.52 0.58
C GLN A 167 18.24 27.68 1.48
N LEU A 168 17.06 27.57 2.11
CA LEU A 168 16.56 28.58 3.04
C LEU A 168 17.48 28.72 4.26
N VAL A 169 17.95 27.60 4.82
CA VAL A 169 18.89 27.59 5.94
C VAL A 169 20.23 28.24 5.55
N ASP A 170 20.76 27.92 4.37
CA ASP A 170 22.01 28.51 3.87
C ASP A 170 21.88 30.03 3.69
N THR A 171 20.78 30.50 3.07
CA THR A 171 20.47 31.94 2.92
C THR A 171 20.33 32.61 4.28
N HIS A 172 19.54 32.05 5.20
CA HIS A 172 19.37 32.62 6.53
C HIS A 172 20.69 32.72 7.30
N LYS A 173 21.56 31.71 7.19
CA LYS A 173 22.90 31.75 7.78
C LYS A 173 23.76 32.85 7.17
N HIS A 174 23.66 33.07 5.86
CA HIS A 174 24.36 34.17 5.19
C HIS A 174 23.89 35.53 5.71
N ASP A 175 22.57 35.77 5.74
CA ASP A 175 21.96 37.02 6.20
C ASP A 175 22.34 37.33 7.66
N VAL A 176 22.31 36.33 8.54
CA VAL A 176 22.72 36.49 9.94
C VAL A 176 24.18 36.89 10.07
N ASN A 177 25.06 36.31 9.25
CA ASN A 177 26.49 36.66 9.26
C ASN A 177 26.72 38.08 8.73
N GLU A 178 26.02 38.47 7.66
CA GLU A 178 26.10 39.82 7.10
C GLU A 178 25.60 40.86 8.12
N LEU A 179 24.44 40.62 8.74
CA LEU A 179 23.88 41.49 9.77
C LEU A 179 24.82 41.60 10.99
N SER A 180 25.42 40.48 11.44
CA SER A 180 26.42 40.49 12.50
C SER A 180 27.65 41.34 12.13
N GLY A 181 28.09 41.27 10.87
CA GLY A 181 29.16 42.11 10.35
C GLY A 181 28.81 43.61 10.38
N HIS A 182 27.62 43.97 9.91
CA HIS A 182 27.12 45.35 9.99
C HIS A 182 27.01 45.85 11.44
N LEU A 183 26.49 45.03 12.35
CA LEU A 183 26.36 45.39 13.76
C LEU A 183 27.72 45.72 14.37
N LYS A 184 28.74 44.87 14.16
CA LYS A 184 30.11 45.11 14.64
C LYS A 184 30.73 46.37 14.06
N LEU A 185 30.52 46.63 12.77
CA LEU A 185 31.00 47.85 12.13
C LEU A 185 30.35 49.10 12.74
N HIS A 186 29.04 49.05 12.97
CA HIS A 186 28.32 50.14 13.61
C HIS A 186 28.77 50.34 15.06
N GLU A 187 28.97 49.27 15.83
CA GLU A 187 29.48 49.32 17.19
C GLU A 187 30.85 50.01 17.25
N HIS A 188 31.76 49.68 16.32
CA HIS A 188 33.05 50.37 16.21
C HIS A 188 32.89 51.86 15.89
N LYS A 189 32.03 52.22 14.92
CA LYS A 189 31.76 53.63 14.59
C LYS A 189 31.15 54.40 15.77
N PHE A 190 30.24 53.79 16.52
CA PHE A 190 29.68 54.39 17.74
C PHE A 190 30.76 54.62 18.80
N ALA A 191 31.64 53.65 19.03
CA ALA A 191 32.76 53.82 19.95
C ALA A 191 33.72 54.94 19.50
N GLU A 192 33.99 55.04 18.20
CA GLU A 192 34.83 56.11 17.65
C GLU A 192 34.21 57.50 17.83
N ILE A 193 32.91 57.65 17.54
CA ILE A 193 32.16 58.89 17.76
C ILE A 193 32.11 59.24 19.25
N ALA A 194 31.84 58.28 20.14
CA ALA A 194 31.82 58.51 21.57
C ALA A 194 33.18 59.02 22.07
N ASN A 195 34.28 58.36 21.67
CA ASN A 195 35.63 58.81 21.98
C ASN A 195 35.92 60.22 21.42
N GLN A 196 35.40 60.55 20.24
CA GLN A 196 35.57 61.88 19.66
C GLN A 196 34.82 62.95 20.47
N ILE A 197 33.57 62.65 20.89
CA ILE A 197 32.78 63.52 21.76
C ILE A 197 33.52 63.79 23.07
N ASP A 198 34.06 62.75 23.72
CA ASP A 198 34.81 62.91 24.97
C ASP A 198 36.05 63.80 24.79
N ARG A 199 36.82 63.57 23.70
CA ARG A 199 37.98 64.42 23.37
C ARG A 199 37.59 65.87 23.16
N ASP A 200 36.50 66.14 22.44
CA ASP A 200 36.06 67.49 22.15
C ASP A 200 35.45 68.16 23.39
N ASN A 201 34.75 67.40 24.23
CA ASN A 201 34.23 67.89 25.51
C ASN A 201 35.38 68.36 26.42
N VAL A 202 36.44 67.56 26.57
CA VAL A 202 37.65 67.97 27.33
C VAL A 202 38.28 69.24 26.75
N LYS A 203 38.39 69.35 25.41
CA LYS A 203 38.91 70.57 24.76
C LYS A 203 38.03 71.77 25.07
N PHE A 204 36.70 71.64 24.94
CA PHE A 204 35.77 72.73 25.21
C PHE A 204 35.80 73.15 26.67
N THR A 205 35.77 72.21 27.62
CA THR A 205 35.91 72.50 29.06
C THR A 205 37.21 73.25 29.34
N SER A 206 38.34 72.80 28.78
CA SER A 206 39.63 73.49 28.96
C SER A 206 39.68 74.89 28.32
N ALA A 207 38.96 75.10 27.22
CA ALA A 207 38.85 76.40 26.57
C ALA A 207 37.99 77.36 27.41
N ILE A 208 36.85 76.88 27.91
CA ILE A 208 35.97 77.62 28.82
C ILE A 208 36.75 78.03 30.07
N GLN A 209 37.44 77.10 30.73
CA GLN A 209 38.21 77.39 31.94
C GLN A 209 39.30 78.45 31.71
N ARG A 210 40.02 78.39 30.57
CA ARG A 210 41.00 79.43 30.21
C ARG A 210 40.37 80.80 30.01
N VAL A 211 39.18 80.86 29.39
CA VAL A 211 38.44 82.12 29.20
C VAL A 211 37.98 82.65 30.55
N GLU A 212 37.39 81.82 31.41
CA GLU A 212 36.99 82.18 32.77
C GLU A 212 38.16 82.73 33.57
N GLU A 213 39.31 82.04 33.59
CA GLU A 213 40.52 82.50 34.27
C GLU A 213 41.01 83.85 33.75
N THR A 214 40.91 84.08 32.44
CA THR A 214 41.29 85.35 31.83
C THR A 214 40.34 86.46 32.25
N LEU A 215 39.03 86.20 32.27
CA LEU A 215 38.01 87.14 32.73
C LEU A 215 38.19 87.48 34.21
N TYR A 216 38.40 86.48 35.08
CA TYR A 216 38.68 86.71 36.50
C TYR A 216 39.93 87.57 36.71
N LYS A 217 41.02 87.31 35.97
CA LYS A 217 42.24 88.15 36.02
C LYS A 217 41.96 89.58 35.58
N GLN A 218 41.22 89.77 34.50
CA GLN A 218 40.85 91.11 34.01
C GLN A 218 39.97 91.87 35.01
N ILE A 219 38.97 91.19 35.60
CA ILE A 219 38.11 91.77 36.64
C ILE A 219 38.95 92.19 37.85
N ALA A 220 39.80 91.30 38.37
CA ALA A 220 40.67 91.60 39.50
C ALA A 220 41.64 92.77 39.21
N ASP A 221 42.14 92.89 37.98
CA ASP A 221 42.98 94.03 37.56
C ASP A 221 42.20 95.34 37.56
N VAL A 222 40.98 95.33 37.03
CA VAL A 222 40.08 96.49 37.02
C VAL A 222 39.72 96.91 38.44
N GLU A 223 39.34 95.96 39.30
CA GLU A 223 39.03 96.22 40.72
C GLU A 223 40.24 96.83 41.45
N ARG A 224 41.45 96.29 41.25
CA ARG A 224 42.68 96.82 41.83
C ARG A 224 42.97 98.25 41.37
N ARG A 225 42.83 98.53 40.06
CA ARG A 225 43.00 99.89 39.51
C ARG A 225 41.96 100.87 40.05
N LEU A 226 40.71 100.41 40.19
CA LEU A 226 39.63 101.20 40.80
C LEU A 226 39.96 101.50 42.27
N GLN A 227 40.37 100.50 43.05
CA GLN A 227 40.75 100.66 44.46
C GLN A 227 41.94 101.60 44.63
N GLN A 228 42.93 101.52 43.74
CA GLN A 228 44.05 102.45 43.69
C GLN A 228 43.57 103.88 43.44
N LYS A 229 42.68 104.10 42.46
CA LYS A 229 42.09 105.42 42.18
C LYS A 229 41.26 105.96 43.34
N ILE A 230 40.49 105.10 44.02
CA ILE A 230 39.77 105.48 45.24
C ILE A 230 40.77 105.93 46.32
N SER A 231 41.87 105.20 46.51
CA SER A 231 42.89 105.54 47.51
C SER A 231 43.62 106.85 47.18
N GLU A 232 43.94 107.08 45.90
CA GLU A 232 44.51 108.34 45.40
C GLU A 232 43.57 109.51 45.68
N LEU A 233 42.28 109.40 45.31
CA LEU A 233 41.26 110.42 45.57
C LEU A 233 41.07 110.66 47.08
N GLN A 234 41.06 109.61 47.91
CA GLN A 234 41.00 109.75 49.36
C GLN A 234 42.20 110.53 49.90
N HIS A 235 43.40 110.27 49.38
CA HIS A 235 44.62 110.99 49.77
C HIS A 235 44.58 112.46 49.30
N GLU A 236 44.12 112.73 48.07
CA GLU A 236 43.92 114.09 47.55
C GLU A 236 42.91 114.87 48.39
N ILE A 237 41.76 114.26 48.73
CA ILE A 237 40.75 114.86 49.62
C ILE A 237 41.35 115.15 51.00
N GLN A 238 42.07 114.19 51.59
CA GLN A 238 42.72 114.38 52.89
C GLN A 238 43.75 115.51 52.84
N GLY A 239 44.53 115.60 51.77
CA GLY A 239 45.49 116.68 51.51
C GLY A 239 44.80 118.04 51.38
N ALA A 240 43.71 118.13 50.61
CA ALA A 240 42.91 119.35 50.46
C ALA A 240 42.27 119.79 51.79
N ILE A 241 41.77 118.85 52.60
CA ILE A 241 41.27 119.14 53.95
C ILE A 241 42.39 119.73 54.81
N GLN A 242 43.58 119.13 54.80
CA GLN A 242 44.73 119.62 55.57
C GLN A 242 45.15 121.02 55.12
N GLN A 243 45.24 121.26 53.81
CA GLN A 243 45.55 122.59 53.26
C GLN A 243 44.51 123.62 53.67
N CYS A 244 43.22 123.30 53.61
CA CYS A 244 42.14 124.19 54.05
C CYS A 244 42.25 124.50 55.56
N GLN A 245 42.62 123.51 56.39
CA GLN A 245 42.89 123.72 57.81
C GLN A 245 44.13 124.60 58.06
N ASP A 246 45.18 124.46 57.25
CA ASP A 246 46.39 125.26 57.34
C ASP A 246 46.14 126.71 56.92
N GLU A 247 45.40 126.92 55.82
CA GLU A 247 44.93 128.23 55.38
C GLU A 247 44.03 128.88 56.42
N LYS A 248 43.10 128.13 57.00
CA LYS A 248 42.28 128.59 58.13
C LYS A 248 43.17 129.06 59.29
N ARG A 249 44.16 128.27 59.72
CA ARG A 249 45.10 128.65 60.79
C ARG A 249 45.91 129.90 60.43
N CYS A 250 46.37 130.02 59.19
CA CYS A 250 47.09 131.19 58.70
C CYS A 250 46.22 132.45 58.70
N LEU A 251 44.97 132.35 58.24
CA LEU A 251 44.00 133.44 58.29
C LEU A 251 43.64 133.82 59.72
N GLU A 252 43.46 132.84 60.62
CA GLU A 252 43.27 133.08 62.06
C GLU A 252 44.46 133.81 62.67
N SER A 253 45.70 133.40 62.34
CA SER A 253 46.93 134.08 62.78
C SER A 253 47.00 135.51 62.23
N ARG A 254 46.73 135.72 60.94
CA ARG A 254 46.71 137.06 60.32
C ARG A 254 45.62 137.95 60.89
N LEU A 255 44.45 137.38 61.22
CA LEU A 255 43.37 138.09 61.88
C LEU A 255 43.80 138.49 63.29
N LEU A 256 44.43 137.60 64.05
CA LEU A 256 45.01 137.88 65.36
C LEU A 256 46.08 138.98 65.29
N ASP A 257 46.97 138.95 64.30
CA ASP A 257 48.00 139.97 64.07
C ASP A 257 47.38 141.32 63.68
N SER A 258 46.34 141.30 62.85
CA SER A 258 45.58 142.51 62.47
C SER A 258 44.82 143.09 63.66
N ILE A 259 44.20 142.24 64.49
CA ILE A 259 43.59 142.65 65.77
C ILE A 259 44.65 143.26 66.69
N HIS A 260 45.85 142.66 66.82
CA HIS A 260 46.96 143.24 67.59
C HIS A 260 47.42 144.58 67.03
N THR A 261 47.49 144.73 65.70
CA THR A 261 47.87 145.97 65.04
C THR A 261 46.81 147.07 65.22
N ILE A 262 45.52 146.73 65.12
CA ILE A 262 44.40 147.65 65.37
C ILE A 262 44.34 148.02 66.85
N ALA A 263 44.53 147.05 67.76
CA ALA A 263 44.63 147.30 69.19
C ALA A 263 45.81 148.22 69.52
N GLY A 264 46.98 148.00 68.91
CA GLY A 264 48.15 148.88 69.05
C GLY A 264 47.92 150.28 68.45
N ASN A 265 47.21 150.39 67.33
CA ASN A 265 46.82 151.68 66.74
C ASN A 265 45.76 152.42 67.58
N LEU A 266 44.84 151.70 68.21
CA LEU A 266 43.91 152.27 69.20
C LEU A 266 44.65 152.72 70.45
N GLU A 267 45.64 151.94 70.92
CA GLU A 267 46.47 152.32 72.06
C GLU A 267 47.31 153.57 71.76
N ASN A 268 47.84 153.70 70.54
CA ASN A 268 48.52 154.90 70.05
C ASN A 268 47.58 156.11 69.90
N ARG A 269 46.30 155.90 69.55
CA ARG A 269 45.28 156.97 69.50
C ARG A 269 44.78 157.41 70.88
N ILE A 270 44.90 156.56 71.90
CA ILE A 270 44.47 156.88 73.27
C ILE A 270 45.57 157.64 74.04
N LYS A 271 46.84 157.58 73.62
CA LYS A 271 47.97 158.09 74.43
C LYS A 271 48.51 159.50 74.15
N PHE A 272 48.04 160.28 73.16
CA PHE A 272 48.54 161.69 73.03
C PHE A 272 47.56 162.76 72.51
N PRO A 273 47.28 163.82 73.31
CA PRO A 273 46.60 165.06 72.90
C PRO A 273 47.53 166.29 72.73
N VAL A 274 47.23 167.10 71.69
CA VAL A 274 47.38 168.58 71.47
C VAL A 274 48.78 169.27 71.50
N LYS A 275 49.17 169.92 70.37
CA LYS A 275 49.37 171.40 70.19
C LYS A 275 49.95 171.86 68.82
N SER A 276 49.25 172.81 68.18
CA SER A 276 49.71 174.08 67.55
C SER A 276 50.79 174.13 66.43
N THR A 277 50.45 174.60 65.21
CA THR A 277 50.75 175.94 64.60
C THR A 277 50.60 175.98 63.06
N LYS A 278 50.02 177.08 62.54
CA LYS A 278 50.32 177.90 61.30
C LYS A 278 51.17 177.25 60.19
N ASN A 279 50.94 177.38 58.87
CA ASN A 279 50.54 178.51 58.01
C ASN A 279 50.35 178.00 56.54
N ASN A 280 49.55 178.71 55.72
CA ASN A 280 49.29 178.57 54.26
C ASN A 280 48.52 177.34 53.76
#